data_AF-A0A9D3B431-F1
#
_entry.id   AF-A0A9D3B431-F1
#
_cell.length_a   1.000
_cell.length_b   1.000
_cell.length_c   1.000
_cell.angle_alpha   90.00
_cell.angle_beta   90.00
_cell.angle_gamma   90.00
#
_symmetry.space_group_name_H-M   'P 1'
#
loop_
_entity.id
_entity.type
_entity.pdbx_description
1 polymer ?
#
loop_
_entity_poly.entity_id
_entity_poly.type
_entity_poly.pdbx_seq_one_letter_code
_entity_poly.pdbx_strand_id
1 'polypeptide(L)'
;ELYLSLFLNRSKRCYTIIASAEGGVEIESVKNQIIKEVGLGNVEENVAREVAKEMGLEGKAADDLVEILQKLSKLTIEKEAELAEINPLAIIEDGSLLALDGKVMTDDNSNFRHEELMKYQEISELEERAEKSGFSLVELDGNIAVVGNGAGLVMSTLDMLSDSGGK
;
A
#
# COMPACT_ATOMS: atom_id res chain seq x y z
N GLU A 1 7.73 18.04 4.86
CA GLU A 1 7.23 16.68 5.15
C GLU A 1 7.78 15.73 4.10
N LEU A 2 7.99 14.47 4.44
CA LEU A 2 8.60 13.45 3.60
C LEU A 2 7.55 12.39 3.24
N TYR A 3 7.83 11.61 2.20
CA TYR A 3 7.06 10.42 1.82
C TYR A 3 7.95 9.19 1.94
N LEU A 4 7.40 8.10 2.48
CA LEU A 4 8.07 6.80 2.52
C LEU A 4 7.05 5.67 2.34
N SER A 5 7.30 4.77 1.40
CA SER A 5 6.54 3.53 1.26
C SER A 5 7.40 2.33 0.90
N LEU A 6 6.86 1.16 1.23
CA LEU A 6 7.35 -0.15 0.83
C LEU A 6 6.17 -0.94 0.30
N PHE A 7 6.23 -1.36 -0.97
CA PHE A 7 5.14 -2.05 -1.63
C PHE A 7 5.60 -3.25 -2.45
N LEU A 8 4.72 -4.22 -2.65
CA LEU A 8 4.98 -5.41 -3.46
C LEU A 8 4.88 -5.06 -4.95
N ASN A 9 6.03 -4.94 -5.60
CA ASN A 9 6.10 -4.73 -7.04
C ASN A 9 5.90 -6.08 -7.77
N ARG A 10 4.66 -6.35 -8.16
CA ARG A 10 4.28 -7.60 -8.83
C ARG A 10 5.03 -7.83 -10.16
N SER A 11 5.37 -6.77 -10.90
CA SER A 11 6.13 -6.88 -12.15
C SER A 11 7.58 -7.33 -11.90
N LYS A 12 8.18 -6.86 -10.81
CA LYS A 12 9.56 -7.21 -10.41
C LYS A 12 9.65 -8.40 -9.45
N ARG A 13 8.51 -8.83 -8.90
CA ARG A 13 8.39 -9.94 -7.94
C ARG A 13 9.22 -9.72 -6.68
N CYS A 14 9.28 -8.49 -6.21
CA CYS A 14 10.00 -8.08 -5.02
C CYS A 14 9.29 -6.89 -4.35
N TYR A 15 9.63 -6.61 -3.11
CA TYR A 15 9.32 -5.33 -2.50
C TYR A 15 10.18 -4.22 -3.13
N THR A 16 9.57 -3.05 -3.25
CA THR A 16 10.20 -1.83 -3.75
C THR A 16 9.91 -0.69 -2.79
N ILE A 17 10.95 0.06 -2.44
CA ILE A 17 10.86 1.29 -1.67
C ILE A 17 10.57 2.43 -2.63
N ILE A 18 9.62 3.30 -2.28
CA ILE A 18 9.49 4.64 -2.85
C ILE A 18 9.66 5.65 -1.73
N ALA A 19 10.56 6.62 -1.92
CA ALA A 19 10.76 7.68 -0.95
C ALA A 19 10.88 9.04 -1.65
N SER A 20 10.48 10.11 -0.97
CA SER A 20 10.67 11.47 -1.48
C SER A 20 10.80 12.50 -0.36
N ALA A 21 11.59 13.54 -0.65
CA ALA A 21 11.66 14.73 0.19
C ALA A 21 10.40 15.62 0.08
N GLU A 22 9.50 15.33 -0.86
CA GLU A 22 8.21 15.97 -1.05
C GLU A 22 7.09 15.04 -0.55
N GLY A 23 6.65 15.24 0.70
CA GLY A 23 5.51 14.54 1.31
C GLY A 23 4.25 15.41 1.44
N GLY A 24 3.14 14.82 1.89
CA GLY A 24 1.85 15.49 2.02
C GLY A 24 1.11 15.71 0.70
N VAL A 25 1.58 15.07 -0.37
CA VAL A 25 1.02 15.11 -1.73
C VAL A 25 0.90 13.68 -2.27
N GLU A 26 0.13 13.51 -3.35
CA GLU A 26 0.07 12.25 -4.09
C GLU A 26 1.43 11.94 -4.69
N ILE A 27 2.00 10.79 -4.32
CA ILE A 27 3.35 10.41 -4.71
C ILE A 27 3.49 10.32 -6.24
N GLU A 28 2.44 9.92 -6.93
CA GLU A 28 2.35 9.81 -8.40
C GLU A 28 2.64 11.13 -9.13
N SER A 29 2.40 12.26 -8.46
CA SER A 29 2.66 13.60 -9.00
C SER A 29 4.10 14.08 -8.80
N VAL A 30 4.84 13.43 -7.88
CA VAL A 30 6.20 13.81 -7.50
C VAL A 30 7.20 13.31 -8.54
N LYS A 31 8.08 14.20 -9.02
CA LYS A 31 9.07 13.85 -10.05
C LYS A 31 10.34 13.22 -9.49
N ASN A 32 10.80 13.70 -8.34
CA ASN A 32 12.07 13.29 -7.74
C ASN A 32 11.83 12.17 -6.72
N GLN A 33 11.34 11.04 -7.21
CA GLN A 33 11.15 9.84 -6.40
C GLN A 33 12.45 9.03 -6.35
N ILE A 34 12.74 8.50 -5.17
CA ILE A 34 13.79 7.52 -4.96
C ILE A 34 13.13 6.15 -5.00
N ILE A 35 13.60 5.28 -5.90
CA ILE A 35 13.03 3.94 -6.11
C ILE A 35 14.14 2.91 -5.93
N LYS A 36 13.94 1.97 -4.99
CA LYS A 36 14.92 0.90 -4.70
C LYS A 36 14.21 -0.46 -4.60
N GLU A 37 14.63 -1.42 -5.42
CA GLU A 37 14.19 -2.81 -5.34
C GLU A 37 14.97 -3.54 -4.23
N VAL A 38 14.28 -4.25 -3.32
CA VAL A 38 14.89 -4.79 -2.09
C VAL A 38 14.66 -6.30 -1.87
N GLY A 39 14.08 -6.99 -2.85
CA GLY A 39 13.78 -8.42 -2.74
C GLY A 39 12.53 -8.70 -1.89
N LEU A 40 12.37 -9.95 -1.44
CA LEU A 40 11.22 -10.37 -0.60
C LEU A 40 11.58 -10.47 0.89
N GLY A 41 12.86 -10.29 1.22
CA GLY A 41 13.36 -10.32 2.59
C GLY A 41 13.29 -8.95 3.26
N ASN A 42 13.83 -8.88 4.48
CA ASN A 42 13.95 -7.61 5.19
C ASN A 42 14.87 -6.65 4.43
N VAL A 43 14.55 -5.36 4.47
CA VAL A 43 15.43 -4.33 3.94
C VAL A 43 16.71 -4.27 4.78
N GLU A 44 17.84 -4.40 4.11
CA GLU A 44 19.17 -4.26 4.72
C GLU A 44 19.42 -2.81 5.16
N GLU A 45 20.13 -2.64 6.28
CA GLU A 45 20.47 -1.32 6.82
C GLU A 45 21.21 -0.44 5.79
N ASN A 46 22.09 -1.03 4.98
CA ASN A 46 22.85 -0.31 3.95
C ASN A 46 21.92 0.32 2.91
N VAL A 47 20.88 -0.41 2.48
CA VAL A 47 19.90 0.11 1.52
C VAL A 47 19.09 1.25 2.16
N ALA A 48 18.68 1.08 3.41
CA ALA A 48 17.97 2.13 4.14
C ALA A 48 18.81 3.40 4.30
N ARG A 49 20.12 3.26 4.59
CA ARG A 49 21.07 4.39 4.67
C ARG A 49 21.28 5.07 3.31
N GLU A 50 21.30 4.32 2.22
CA GLU A 50 21.34 4.90 0.87
C GLU A 50 20.10 5.75 0.60
N VAL A 51 18.90 5.25 0.94
CA VAL A 51 17.65 6.00 0.79
C VAL A 51 17.70 7.30 1.60
N ALA A 52 18.11 7.25 2.87
CA ALA A 52 18.25 8.45 3.70
C ALA A 52 19.18 9.49 3.07
N LYS A 53 20.32 9.04 2.54
CA LYS A 53 21.28 9.90 1.86
C LYS A 53 20.73 10.50 0.57
N GLU A 54 20.03 9.71 -0.25
CA GLU A 54 19.41 10.20 -1.49
C GLU A 54 18.28 11.19 -1.22
N MET A 55 17.59 11.05 -0.08
CA MET A 55 16.60 12.03 0.41
C MET A 55 17.24 13.32 0.96
N GLY A 56 18.56 13.38 1.09
CA GLY A 56 19.28 14.52 1.68
C GLY A 56 19.12 14.62 3.19
N LEU A 57 18.82 13.52 3.89
CA LEU A 57 18.73 13.48 5.34
C LEU A 57 20.11 13.30 5.97
N GLU A 58 20.32 13.93 7.13
CA GLU A 58 21.56 13.85 7.90
C GLU A 58 21.27 13.72 9.40
N GLY A 59 22.27 13.27 10.15
CA GLY A 59 22.19 13.16 11.61
C GLY A 59 21.01 12.31 12.09
N LYS A 60 20.27 12.82 13.08
CA LYS A 60 19.17 12.11 13.73
C LYS A 60 18.07 11.69 12.75
N ALA A 61 17.68 12.56 11.81
CA ALA A 61 16.66 12.24 10.82
C ALA A 61 17.07 11.07 9.91
N ALA A 62 18.36 10.95 9.57
CA ALA A 62 18.85 9.84 8.75
C ALA A 62 18.81 8.51 9.53
N ASP A 63 19.24 8.52 10.80
CA ASP A 63 19.19 7.33 11.66
C ASP A 63 17.74 6.90 11.95
N ASP A 64 16.83 7.86 12.18
CA ASP A 64 15.40 7.58 12.36
C ASP A 64 14.78 7.00 11.08
N LEU A 65 15.15 7.50 9.89
CA LEU A 65 14.63 6.95 8.63
C LEU A 65 15.04 5.48 8.48
N VAL A 66 16.29 5.15 8.80
CA VAL A 66 16.79 3.77 8.73
C VAL A 66 15.98 2.86 9.66
N GLU A 67 15.75 3.29 10.90
CA GLU A 67 14.97 2.52 11.87
C GLU A 67 13.51 2.36 11.42
N ILE A 68 12.88 3.43 10.95
CA ILE A 68 11.49 3.40 10.44
C ILE A 68 11.37 2.46 9.25
N LEU A 69 12.31 2.52 8.31
CA LEU A 69 12.27 1.70 7.10
C LEU A 69 12.49 0.21 7.42
N GLN A 70 13.37 -0.11 8.36
CA GLN A 70 13.53 -1.49 8.85
C GLN A 70 12.28 -1.99 9.57
N LYS A 71 11.63 -1.15 10.39
CA LYS A 71 10.35 -1.50 11.04
C LYS A 71 9.22 -1.70 10.04
N LEU A 72 9.11 -0.83 9.03
CA LEU A 72 8.17 -0.98 7.91
C LEU A 72 8.43 -2.29 7.17
N SER A 73 9.69 -2.60 6.87
CA SER A 73 10.05 -3.86 6.21
C SER A 73 9.70 -5.09 7.05
N LYS A 74 9.89 -5.03 8.37
CA LYS A 74 9.47 -6.11 9.25
C LYS A 74 7.95 -6.24 9.27
N LEU A 75 7.23 -5.12 9.34
CA LEU A 75 5.77 -5.07 9.29
C LEU A 75 5.22 -5.70 8.00
N THR A 76 5.78 -5.36 6.84
CA THR A 76 5.29 -5.89 5.55
C THR A 76 5.44 -7.40 5.46
N ILE A 77 6.52 -7.96 6.02
CA ILE A 77 6.74 -9.41 6.03
C ILE A 77 5.85 -10.09 7.07
N GLU A 78 5.80 -9.56 8.30
CA GLU A 78 5.03 -10.17 9.40
C GLU A 78 3.52 -10.11 9.19
N LYS A 79 3.03 -9.08 8.49
CA LYS A 79 1.60 -8.88 8.20
C LYS A 79 1.22 -9.16 6.76
N GLU A 80 2.16 -9.66 5.96
CA GLU A 80 1.96 -9.96 4.54
C GLU A 80 1.30 -8.78 3.80
N ALA A 81 1.86 -7.59 4.06
CA ALA A 81 1.37 -6.36 3.51
C ALA A 81 1.82 -6.17 2.06
N GLU A 82 0.88 -5.87 1.17
CA GLU A 82 1.17 -5.45 -0.20
C GLU A 82 1.65 -4.00 -0.27
N LEU A 83 1.26 -3.17 0.70
CA LEU A 83 1.68 -1.78 0.83
C LEU A 83 1.80 -1.42 2.31
N ALA A 84 2.89 -0.74 2.67
CA ALA A 84 2.99 0.03 3.89
C ALA A 84 3.56 1.41 3.54
N GLU A 85 2.80 2.45 3.81
CA GLU A 85 3.09 3.84 3.45
C GLU A 85 2.97 4.73 4.69
N ILE A 86 3.87 5.71 4.79
CA ILE A 86 3.79 6.83 5.73
C ILE A 86 3.79 8.12 4.90
N ASN A 87 2.69 8.85 4.97
CA ASN A 87 2.51 10.11 4.25
C ASN A 87 1.51 11.01 4.98
N PRO A 88 1.96 12.10 5.65
CA PRO A 88 3.33 12.59 5.72
C PRO A 88 4.18 11.96 6.82
N LEU A 89 5.48 11.84 6.54
CA LEU A 89 6.54 11.62 7.54
C LEU A 89 7.20 12.96 7.87
N ALA A 90 6.94 13.50 9.06
CA ALA A 90 7.39 14.85 9.44
C ALA A 90 8.77 14.85 10.10
N ILE A 91 9.57 15.87 9.79
CA ILE A 91 10.76 16.23 10.57
C ILE A 91 10.30 17.23 11.63
N ILE A 92 10.44 16.89 12.91
CA ILE A 92 10.01 17.76 14.02
C ILE A 92 11.18 18.64 14.53
N GLU A 93 10.89 19.57 15.44
CA GLU A 93 11.83 20.62 15.87
C GLU A 93 13.18 20.10 16.42
N ASP A 94 13.18 18.91 17.01
CA ASP A 94 14.39 18.28 17.55
C ASP A 94 15.22 17.51 16.50
N GLY A 95 14.81 17.57 15.23
CA GLY A 95 15.44 16.89 14.10
C GLY A 95 15.10 15.41 13.98
N SER A 96 14.17 14.87 14.78
CA SER A 96 13.68 13.49 14.62
C SER A 96 12.56 13.37 13.60
N LEU A 97 12.27 12.13 13.21
CA LEU A 97 11.16 11.81 12.33
C LEU A 97 9.92 11.33 13.11
N LEU A 98 8.75 11.80 12.70
CA LEU A 98 7.45 11.41 13.24
C LEU A 98 6.49 11.04 12.11
N ALA A 99 5.97 9.82 12.14
CA ALA A 99 4.89 9.39 11.24
C ALA A 99 3.59 10.09 11.65
N LEU A 100 3.06 10.97 10.81
CA LEU A 100 1.82 11.69 11.10
C LEU A 100 0.58 10.92 10.61
N ASP A 101 0.70 10.23 9.50
CA ASP A 101 -0.33 9.36 8.95
C ASP A 101 0.30 8.18 8.21
N GLY A 102 -0.43 7.08 8.10
CA GLY A 102 0.05 5.88 7.45
C GLY A 102 -1.06 4.99 6.94
N LYS A 103 -0.76 4.30 5.84
CA LYS A 103 -1.67 3.37 5.17
C LYS A 103 -0.99 2.02 5.02
N VAL A 104 -1.70 0.96 5.41
CA VAL A 104 -1.25 -0.41 5.23
C VAL A 104 -2.34 -1.16 4.45
N MET A 105 -1.94 -1.89 3.41
CA MET A 105 -2.82 -2.80 2.68
C MET A 105 -2.23 -4.20 2.76
N THR A 106 -3.03 -5.16 3.20
CA THR A 106 -2.64 -6.57 3.35
C THR A 106 -3.20 -7.44 2.24
N ASP A 107 -2.55 -8.58 1.99
CA ASP A 107 -3.10 -9.59 1.07
C ASP A 107 -4.31 -10.28 1.72
N ASP A 108 -5.49 -10.09 1.15
CA ASP A 108 -6.73 -10.70 1.66
C ASP A 108 -6.65 -12.23 1.75
N ASN A 109 -5.84 -12.88 0.90
CA ASN A 109 -5.63 -14.32 0.95
C ASN A 109 -4.87 -14.78 2.20
N SER A 110 -4.26 -13.85 2.94
CA SER A 110 -3.57 -14.11 4.20
C SER A 110 -4.44 -13.87 5.44
N ASN A 111 -5.63 -13.25 5.31
CA ASN A 111 -6.46 -12.83 6.43
C ASN A 111 -6.79 -13.97 7.41
N PHE A 112 -6.93 -15.21 6.92
CA PHE A 112 -7.22 -16.38 7.76
C PHE A 112 -6.17 -16.67 8.85
N ARG A 113 -4.95 -16.14 8.72
CA ARG A 113 -3.85 -16.31 9.67
C ARG A 113 -3.44 -15.01 10.37
N HIS A 114 -4.19 -13.93 10.15
CA HIS A 114 -4.03 -12.60 10.79
C HIS A 114 -5.35 -12.14 11.41
N GLU A 115 -5.92 -12.96 12.31
CA GLU A 115 -7.22 -12.68 12.96
C GLU A 115 -7.27 -11.30 13.64
N GLU A 116 -6.14 -10.79 14.12
CA GLU A 116 -6.03 -9.48 14.74
C GLU A 116 -6.29 -8.30 13.78
N LEU A 117 -6.19 -8.53 12.47
CA LEU A 117 -6.42 -7.54 11.42
C LEU A 117 -7.88 -7.49 10.99
N MET A 118 -8.65 -8.55 11.23
CA MET A 118 -10.07 -8.65 10.84
C MET A 118 -10.93 -7.52 11.42
N LYS A 119 -10.53 -6.95 12.56
CA LYS A 119 -11.22 -5.81 13.17
C LYS A 119 -11.14 -4.51 12.37
N TYR A 120 -10.21 -4.42 11.42
CA TYR A 120 -10.05 -3.29 10.51
C TYR A 120 -10.71 -3.53 9.14
N GLN A 121 -11.27 -4.72 8.92
CA GLN A 121 -11.94 -5.03 7.67
C GLN A 121 -13.27 -4.25 7.59
N GLU A 122 -13.38 -3.42 6.57
CA GLU A 122 -14.61 -2.74 6.21
C GLU A 122 -15.27 -3.54 5.08
N ILE A 123 -16.41 -4.16 5.38
CA ILE A 123 -17.22 -4.90 4.41
C ILE A 123 -18.67 -4.44 4.52
N SER A 124 -19.34 -4.23 3.38
CA SER A 124 -20.76 -3.86 3.42
C SER A 124 -21.63 -5.06 3.85
N GLU A 125 -22.82 -4.80 4.38
CA GLU A 125 -23.77 -5.88 4.69
C GLU A 125 -24.13 -6.73 3.46
N LEU A 126 -24.07 -6.13 2.26
CA LEU A 126 -24.40 -6.79 1.01
C LEU A 126 -23.24 -7.69 0.54
N GLU A 127 -22.01 -7.20 0.63
CA GLU A 127 -20.80 -7.96 0.34
C GLU A 127 -20.64 -9.15 1.30
N GLU A 128 -20.87 -8.95 2.60
CA GLU A 128 -20.82 -10.02 3.60
C GLU A 128 -21.87 -11.12 3.30
N ARG A 129 -23.07 -10.72 2.88
CA ARG A 129 -24.14 -11.66 2.50
C ARG A 129 -23.81 -12.41 1.21
N ALA A 130 -23.21 -11.74 0.24
CA ALA A 130 -22.76 -12.35 -1.00
C ALA A 130 -21.68 -13.39 -0.72
N GLU A 131 -20.68 -13.04 0.10
CA GLU A 131 -19.58 -13.92 0.47
C GLU A 131 -20.09 -15.17 1.19
N LYS A 132 -20.98 -15.03 2.18
CA LYS A 132 -21.66 -16.15 2.86
C LYS A 132 -22.45 -17.06 1.92
N SER A 133 -22.87 -16.52 0.77
CA SER A 133 -23.61 -17.25 -0.26
C SER A 133 -22.69 -17.81 -1.36
N GLY A 134 -21.37 -17.61 -1.25
CA GLY A 134 -20.38 -18.08 -2.23
C GLY A 134 -20.20 -17.16 -3.44
N PHE A 135 -20.59 -15.90 -3.34
CA PHE A 135 -20.44 -14.89 -4.39
C PHE A 135 -19.39 -13.84 -3.99
N SER A 136 -18.59 -13.42 -4.96
CA SER A 136 -17.83 -12.17 -4.88
C SER A 136 -18.70 -11.04 -5.42
N LEU A 137 -18.91 -10.01 -4.62
CA LEU A 137 -19.69 -8.83 -4.97
C LEU A 137 -18.79 -7.59 -4.93
N VAL A 138 -18.98 -6.69 -5.88
CA VAL A 138 -18.41 -5.34 -5.86
C VAL A 138 -19.55 -4.38 -6.13
N GLU A 139 -19.76 -3.43 -5.24
CA GLU A 139 -20.79 -2.40 -5.40
C GLU A 139 -20.28 -1.24 -6.24
N LEU A 140 -21.08 -0.82 -7.22
CA LEU A 140 -20.80 0.30 -8.11
C LEU A 140 -22.00 1.25 -8.13
N ASP A 141 -21.76 2.52 -8.41
CA ASP A 141 -22.81 3.52 -8.59
C ASP A 141 -23.47 3.37 -9.97
N GLY A 142 -24.62 2.67 -10.00
CA GLY A 142 -25.30 2.30 -11.22
C GLY A 142 -26.73 1.78 -11.01
N ASN A 143 -27.38 1.35 -12.09
CA ASN A 143 -28.75 0.83 -12.06
C ASN A 143 -28.91 -0.52 -12.78
N ILE A 144 -27.84 -1.08 -13.33
CA ILE A 144 -27.82 -2.40 -13.97
C ILE A 144 -26.85 -3.33 -13.23
N ALA A 145 -27.38 -4.44 -12.70
CA ALA A 145 -26.56 -5.47 -12.06
C ALA A 145 -25.99 -6.45 -13.10
N VAL A 146 -24.71 -6.77 -12.98
CA VAL A 146 -24.03 -7.79 -13.79
C VAL A 146 -23.71 -9.00 -12.92
N VAL A 147 -24.21 -10.18 -13.31
CA VAL A 147 -23.91 -11.46 -12.65
C VAL A 147 -23.33 -12.39 -13.70
N GLY A 148 -22.16 -12.96 -13.43
CA GLY A 148 -21.49 -13.87 -14.34
C GLY A 148 -20.47 -14.76 -13.64
N ASN A 149 -19.97 -15.76 -14.36
CA ASN A 149 -18.95 -16.66 -13.87
C ASN A 149 -17.55 -16.22 -14.31
N GLY A 150 -16.69 -15.91 -13.34
CA GLY A 150 -15.30 -15.52 -13.56
C GLY A 150 -15.12 -14.00 -13.69
N ALA A 151 -14.15 -13.46 -12.94
CA ALA A 151 -13.92 -12.02 -12.83
C ALA A 151 -13.69 -11.34 -14.19
N GLY A 152 -12.89 -11.95 -15.08
CA GLY A 152 -12.60 -11.35 -16.40
C GLY A 152 -13.81 -11.24 -17.32
N LEU A 153 -14.74 -12.20 -17.26
CA LEU A 153 -15.98 -12.14 -18.06
C LEU A 153 -16.93 -11.07 -17.53
N VAL A 154 -17.04 -10.97 -16.20
CA VAL A 154 -17.85 -9.94 -15.53
C VAL A 154 -17.30 -8.55 -15.84
N MET A 155 -15.98 -8.34 -15.74
CA MET A 155 -15.33 -7.05 -16.09
C MET A 155 -15.56 -6.69 -17.56
N SER A 156 -15.36 -7.63 -18.49
CA SER A 156 -15.62 -7.38 -19.93
C SER A 156 -17.08 -7.01 -20.20
N THR A 157 -18.01 -7.61 -19.45
CA THR A 157 -19.44 -7.31 -19.57
C THR A 157 -19.76 -5.92 -19.05
N LEU A 158 -19.15 -5.53 -17.92
CA LEU A 158 -19.27 -4.18 -17.36
C LEU A 158 -18.71 -3.13 -18.34
N ASP A 159 -17.56 -3.41 -18.96
CA ASP A 159 -16.95 -2.51 -19.96
C ASP A 159 -17.88 -2.29 -21.16
N MET A 160 -18.42 -3.37 -21.74
CA MET A 160 -19.37 -3.28 -22.87
C MET A 160 -20.65 -2.51 -22.51
N LEU A 161 -21.13 -2.67 -21.27
CA LEU A 161 -22.30 -1.98 -20.76
C LEU A 161 -22.03 -0.48 -20.63
N SER A 162 -20.88 -0.12 -20.05
CA SER A 162 -20.42 1.27 -19.91
C SER A 162 -20.20 1.95 -21.28
N ASP A 163 -19.55 1.27 -22.22
CA ASP A 163 -19.36 1.73 -23.61
C ASP A 163 -20.69 1.96 -24.34
N SER A 164 -21.73 1.20 -23.97
CA SER A 164 -23.08 1.35 -24.49
C SER A 164 -23.91 2.43 -23.76
N GLY A 165 -23.31 3.13 -22.79
CA GLY A 165 -23.95 4.19 -22.01
C GLY A 165 -24.81 3.71 -20.83
N GLY A 166 -24.72 2.43 -20.47
CA GLY A 166 -25.33 1.90 -19.26
C GLY A 166 -24.53 2.26 -18.00
N LYS A 167 -25.15 2.13 -16.84
CA LYS A 167 -24.50 2.23 -15.53
C LYS A 167 -24.98 1.13 -14.61
#